data_AF-A0A1I6PD97-F1
#
_entry.id   AF-A0A1I6PD97-F1
#
_cell.length_a   1.000
_cell.length_b   1.000
_cell.length_c   1.000
_cell.angle_alpha   90.00
_cell.angle_beta   90.00
_cell.angle_gamma   90.00
#
_symmetry.space_group_name_H-M   'P 1'
#
loop_
_entity.id
_entity.type
_entity.pdbx_description
1 polymer ?
#
loop_
_entity_poly.entity_id
_entity_poly.type
_entity_poly.pdbx_seq_one_letter_code
_entity_poly.pdbx_strand_id
1 'polypeptide(L)'
;MTSVTFERKTAIRNTLICFLFIIVGLFLTWEVVNGRHSTLFRIYYASGAFLSFWFMGPHFYWSAVRTIGSNSLFSYNHEGIVLNDNHTIPWNRIKKLESIEGKMNKFLFPVPSHFLLVLNDQSEQRIYTYSLLKDKDIEVLKELRSAWNLNKHKK
;
A
#
# COMPACT_ATOMS: atom_id res chain seq x y z
N MET A 1 13.06 13.37 15.71
CA MET A 1 12.62 12.67 14.48
C MET A 1 11.38 11.89 14.84
N THR A 2 10.26 12.15 14.15
CA THR A 2 8.96 11.53 14.45
C THR A 2 8.68 10.48 13.38
N SER A 3 8.48 9.24 13.79
CA SER A 3 8.21 8.13 12.88
C SER A 3 6.71 7.84 12.81
N VAL A 4 6.16 7.77 11.60
CA VAL A 4 4.80 7.26 11.41
C VAL A 4 4.87 5.74 11.38
N THR A 5 4.22 5.11 12.36
CA THR A 5 4.22 3.65 12.53
C THR A 5 2.83 3.08 12.30
N PHE A 6 2.79 1.82 11.87
CA PHE A 6 1.55 1.05 11.77
C PHE A 6 1.55 -0.10 12.78
N GLU A 7 0.36 -0.60 13.11
CA GLU A 7 0.22 -1.76 13.97
C GLU A 7 0.55 -3.03 13.19
N ARG A 8 1.59 -3.75 13.63
CA ARG A 8 2.03 -5.02 13.01
C ARG A 8 0.90 -6.04 12.93
N LYS A 9 -0.04 -6.01 13.88
CA LYS A 9 -1.26 -6.83 13.89
C LYS A 9 -2.12 -6.62 12.63
N THR A 10 -2.20 -5.40 12.12
CA THR A 10 -2.97 -5.07 10.90
C THR A 10 -2.27 -5.64 9.66
N ALA A 11 -0.94 -5.55 9.58
CA ALA A 11 -0.17 -6.19 8.51
C ALA A 11 -0.32 -7.71 8.54
N ILE A 12 -0.18 -8.34 9.71
CA ILE A 12 -0.36 -9.80 9.87
C ILE A 12 -1.75 -10.24 9.45
N ARG A 13 -2.80 -9.53 9.88
CA ARG A 13 -4.17 -9.86 9.50
C ARG A 13 -4.39 -9.76 7.99
N ASN A 14 -3.88 -8.69 7.36
CA ASN A 14 -3.99 -8.52 5.91
C ASN A 14 -3.22 -9.63 5.17
N THR A 15 -2.02 -9.99 5.64
CA THR A 15 -1.23 -11.11 5.12
C THR A 15 -1.99 -12.43 5.23
N LEU A 16 -2.60 -12.72 6.38
CA LEU A 16 -3.38 -13.95 6.60
C LEU A 16 -4.59 -14.03 5.67
N ILE A 17 -5.34 -12.93 5.51
CA ILE A 17 -6.49 -12.88 4.60
C ILE A 17 -6.03 -13.14 3.16
N CYS A 18 -4.99 -12.44 2.70
CA CYS A 18 -4.48 -12.64 1.34
C CYS A 18 -3.94 -14.07 1.15
N PHE A 19 -3.30 -14.64 2.18
CA PHE A 19 -2.81 -16.01 2.16
C PHE A 19 -3.93 -17.04 2.00
N LEU A 20 -5.06 -16.85 2.70
CA LEU A 20 -6.24 -17.71 2.53
C LEU A 20 -6.76 -17.66 1.08
N PHE A 21 -6.86 -16.48 0.48
CA PHE A 21 -7.27 -16.37 -0.93
C PHE A 21 -6.26 -17.01 -1.90
N ILE A 22 -4.96 -16.92 -1.62
CA ILE A 22 -3.92 -17.61 -2.40
C ILE A 22 -4.09 -19.13 -2.30
N ILE A 23 -4.38 -19.68 -1.11
CA ILE A 23 -4.67 -21.11 -0.93
C ILE A 23 -5.89 -21.51 -1.75
N VAL A 24 -6.97 -20.71 -1.72
CA VAL A 24 -8.16 -20.97 -2.55
C VAL A 24 -7.81 -20.91 -4.04
N GLY A 25 -7.02 -19.94 -4.48
CA GLY A 25 -6.54 -19.84 -5.87
C GLY A 25 -5.70 -21.06 -6.30
N LEU A 26 -4.84 -21.58 -5.43
CA LEU A 26 -4.07 -22.79 -5.66
C LEU A 26 -4.98 -24.02 -5.74
N PHE A 27 -5.97 -24.13 -4.85
CA PHE A 27 -6.96 -25.21 -4.87
C PHE A 27 -7.78 -25.20 -6.17
N LEU A 28 -8.24 -24.01 -6.60
CA LEU A 28 -8.94 -23.86 -7.88
C LEU A 28 -8.05 -24.26 -9.06
N THR A 29 -6.77 -23.89 -9.03
CA THR A 29 -5.80 -24.30 -10.06
C THR A 29 -5.62 -25.82 -10.08
N TRP A 30 -5.54 -26.45 -8.91
CA TRP A 30 -5.48 -27.91 -8.80
C TRP A 30 -6.71 -28.59 -9.40
N GLU A 31 -7.92 -28.08 -9.13
CA GLU A 31 -9.17 -28.57 -9.72
C GLU A 31 -9.21 -28.40 -11.25
N VAL A 32 -8.60 -27.34 -11.80
CA VAL A 32 -8.49 -27.17 -13.25
C VAL A 32 -7.59 -28.24 -13.88
N VAL A 33 -6.46 -28.56 -13.25
CA VAL A 33 -5.45 -29.49 -13.78
C VAL A 33 -5.87 -30.95 -13.59
N ASN A 34 -6.31 -31.31 -12.39
CA ASN A 34 -6.58 -32.70 -12.01
C ASN A 34 -8.07 -33.06 -11.99
N GLY A 35 -8.96 -32.07 -11.98
CA GLY A 35 -10.39 -32.30 -11.94
C GLY A 35 -10.93 -32.84 -13.26
N ARG A 36 -11.83 -33.82 -13.17
CA ARG A 36 -12.64 -34.33 -14.29
C ARG A 36 -13.87 -33.45 -14.50
N HIS A 37 -13.63 -32.17 -14.73
CA HIS A 37 -14.67 -31.18 -14.99
C HIS A 37 -14.84 -30.96 -16.49
N SER A 38 -16.04 -30.57 -16.90
CA SER A 38 -16.27 -30.13 -18.28
C SER A 38 -15.46 -28.85 -18.57
N THR A 39 -15.19 -28.59 -19.84
CA THR A 39 -14.39 -27.43 -20.28
C THR A 39 -14.90 -26.10 -19.73
N LEU A 40 -16.22 -25.95 -19.60
CA LEU A 40 -16.84 -24.74 -19.04
C LEU A 40 -16.49 -24.53 -17.55
N PHE A 41 -16.56 -25.60 -16.75
CA PHE A 41 -16.18 -25.53 -15.34
C PHE A 41 -14.68 -25.29 -15.15
N ARG A 42 -13.84 -25.83 -16.04
CA ARG A 42 -12.40 -25.53 -16.02
C ARG A 42 -12.12 -24.05 -16.28
N ILE A 43 -12.81 -23.43 -17.25
CA ILE A 43 -12.67 -21.99 -17.52
C ILE A 43 -13.15 -21.17 -16.33
N TYR A 44 -14.26 -21.56 -15.70
CA TYR A 44 -14.78 -20.91 -14.49
C TYR A 44 -13.78 -20.97 -13.32
N TYR A 45 -13.19 -22.14 -13.05
CA TYR A 45 -12.19 -22.26 -11.98
C TYR A 45 -10.87 -21.54 -12.33
N ALA A 46 -10.47 -21.56 -13.60
CA ALA A 46 -9.27 -20.85 -14.07
C ALA A 46 -9.42 -19.32 -13.93
N SER A 47 -10.60 -18.76 -14.23
CA SER A 47 -10.86 -17.32 -14.05
C SER A 47 -10.87 -16.94 -12.57
N GLY A 48 -11.47 -17.76 -11.70
CA GLY A 48 -11.41 -17.57 -10.25
C GLY A 48 -9.99 -17.63 -9.69
N ALA A 49 -9.19 -18.60 -10.14
CA ALA A 49 -7.78 -18.69 -9.78
C ALA A 49 -6.99 -17.46 -10.26
N PHE A 50 -7.18 -17.06 -11.52
CA PHE A 50 -6.54 -15.88 -12.09
C PHE A 50 -6.85 -14.61 -11.27
N LEU A 51 -8.13 -14.36 -10.97
CA LEU A 51 -8.53 -13.22 -10.14
C LEU A 51 -7.91 -13.28 -8.75
N SER A 52 -7.85 -14.47 -8.13
CA SER A 52 -7.25 -14.65 -6.81
C SER A 52 -5.77 -14.25 -6.82
N PHE A 53 -4.99 -14.73 -7.78
CA PHE A 53 -3.56 -14.37 -7.86
C PHE A 53 -3.35 -12.92 -8.30
N TRP A 54 -4.13 -12.45 -9.27
CA TRP A 54 -3.99 -11.10 -9.83
C TRP A 54 -4.24 -10.01 -8.80
N PHE A 55 -5.31 -10.15 -8.00
CA PHE A 55 -5.64 -9.18 -6.98
C PHE A 55 -4.89 -9.41 -5.67
N MET A 56 -4.80 -10.66 -5.19
CA MET A 56 -4.27 -10.92 -3.85
C MET A 56 -2.74 -11.09 -3.83
N GLY A 57 -2.12 -11.44 -4.95
CA GLY A 57 -0.67 -11.62 -5.03
C GLY A 57 0.13 -10.37 -4.64
N PRO A 58 -0.09 -9.22 -5.28
CA PRO A 58 0.59 -7.97 -4.92
C PRO A 58 0.33 -7.56 -3.46
N HIS A 59 -0.93 -7.63 -3.02
CA HIS A 59 -1.30 -7.29 -1.63
C HIS A 59 -0.63 -8.21 -0.60
N PHE A 60 -0.51 -9.50 -0.90
CA PHE A 60 0.21 -10.47 -0.07
C PHE A 60 1.68 -10.13 0.01
N TYR A 61 2.35 -9.90 -1.13
CA TYR A 61 3.78 -9.57 -1.16
C TYR A 61 4.10 -8.34 -0.30
N TRP A 62 3.36 -7.24 -0.50
CA TRP A 62 3.58 -6.01 0.25
C TRP A 62 3.27 -6.13 1.74
N SER A 63 2.19 -6.84 2.10
CA SER A 63 1.83 -7.08 3.50
C SER A 63 2.83 -8.01 4.19
N ALA A 64 3.34 -9.02 3.49
CA ALA A 64 4.34 -9.96 4.00
C ALA A 64 5.69 -9.27 4.25
N VAL A 65 6.18 -8.46 3.29
CA VAL A 65 7.41 -7.66 3.46
C VAL A 65 7.29 -6.74 4.68
N ARG A 66 6.15 -6.07 4.84
CA ARG A 66 5.87 -5.20 6.00
C ARG A 66 5.65 -5.95 7.31
N THR A 67 5.25 -7.23 7.25
CA THR A 67 5.12 -8.08 8.44
C THR A 67 6.50 -8.43 9.01
N ILE A 68 7.49 -8.67 8.16
CA ILE A 68 8.85 -9.09 8.57
C ILE A 68 9.74 -7.87 8.86
N GLY A 69 9.55 -6.76 8.14
CA GLY A 69 10.36 -5.54 8.26
C GLY A 69 10.00 -4.60 9.41
N SER A 70 10.48 -3.36 9.32
CA SER A 70 10.22 -2.29 10.29
C SER A 70 8.75 -1.85 10.26
N ASN A 71 8.20 -1.56 11.45
CA ASN A 71 6.86 -0.99 11.62
C ASN A 71 6.79 0.49 11.24
N SER A 72 7.91 1.14 10.89
CA SER A 72 7.94 2.51 10.37
C SER A 72 7.58 2.53 8.89
N LEU A 73 6.59 3.36 8.54
CA LEU A 73 6.15 3.58 7.16
C LEU A 73 7.03 4.62 6.47
N PHE A 74 7.29 5.71 7.18
CA PHE A 74 8.23 6.77 6.87
C PHE A 74 8.46 7.57 8.16
N SER A 75 9.47 8.43 8.16
CA SER A 75 9.75 9.34 9.27
C SER A 75 9.76 10.77 8.78
N TYR A 76 9.64 11.73 9.69
CA TYR A 76 9.79 13.14 9.36
C TYR A 76 10.56 13.87 10.45
N ASN A 77 11.31 14.89 10.05
CA ASN A 77 12.12 15.73 10.93
C ASN A 77 11.89 17.21 10.58
N HIS A 78 12.71 18.11 11.14
CA HIS A 78 12.62 19.54 10.85
C HIS A 78 13.02 19.90 9.40
N GLU A 79 13.81 19.04 8.75
CA GLU A 79 14.32 19.26 7.39
C GLU A 79 13.32 18.78 6.33
N GLY A 80 12.63 17.67 6.56
CA GLY A 80 11.72 17.09 5.59
C GLY A 80 11.08 15.76 6.00
N ILE A 81 10.49 15.09 5.00
CA ILE A 81 9.99 13.72 5.10
C ILE A 81 11.11 12.77 4.68
N VAL A 82 11.49 11.85 5.56
CA VAL A 82 12.51 10.82 5.33
C VAL A 82 11.82 9.53 4.90
N LEU A 83 12.07 9.11 3.66
CA LEU A 83 11.58 7.85 3.09
C LEU A 83 12.42 6.66 3.60
N ASN A 84 11.91 5.44 3.43
CA ASN A 84 12.60 4.23 3.88
C ASN A 84 13.96 4.00 3.20
N ASP A 85 14.16 4.57 2.00
CA ASP A 85 15.43 4.51 1.26
C ASP A 85 16.42 5.60 1.72
N ASN A 86 16.16 6.21 2.88
CA ASN A 86 16.93 7.32 3.46
C ASN A 86 16.95 8.60 2.61
N HIS A 87 16.09 8.68 1.60
CA HIS A 87 15.89 9.87 0.79
C HIS A 87 14.99 10.87 1.51
N THR A 88 15.49 12.08 1.74
CA THR A 88 14.75 13.15 2.42
C THR A 88 14.14 14.12 1.43
N ILE A 89 12.84 14.37 1.54
CA ILE A 89 12.10 15.36 0.76
C ILE A 89 11.94 16.61 1.63
N PRO A 90 12.61 17.72 1.29
CA PRO A 90 12.55 18.95 2.08
C PRO A 90 11.15 19.53 2.13
N TRP A 91 10.73 20.07 3.28
CA TRP A 91 9.40 20.68 3.44
C TRP A 91 9.15 21.82 2.45
N ASN A 92 10.18 22.60 2.12
CA ASN A 92 10.10 23.73 1.20
C ASN A 92 9.84 23.33 -0.26
N ARG A 93 10.12 22.06 -0.65
CA ARG A 93 9.87 21.54 -1.99
C ARG A 93 8.45 21.03 -2.16
N ILE A 94 7.73 20.78 -1.06
CA ILE A 94 6.38 20.24 -1.09
C ILE A 94 5.38 21.38 -1.29
N LYS A 95 4.62 21.30 -2.38
CA LYS A 95 3.53 22.23 -2.70
C LYS A 95 2.20 21.79 -2.08
N LYS A 96 1.94 20.48 -2.09
CA LYS A 96 0.67 19.90 -1.62
C LYS A 96 0.88 18.51 -1.03
N LEU A 97 0.13 18.21 0.02
CA LEU A 97 0.01 16.88 0.61
C LEU A 97 -1.45 16.40 0.56
N GLU A 98 -1.66 15.24 -0.06
CA GLU A 98 -2.96 14.59 -0.16
C GLU A 98 -2.88 13.13 0.29
N SER A 99 -3.97 12.62 0.86
CA SER A 99 -4.16 11.19 1.06
C SER A 99 -5.07 10.68 -0.05
N ILE A 100 -4.62 9.65 -0.76
CA ILE A 100 -5.39 8.97 -1.79
C ILE A 100 -5.81 7.61 -1.24
N GLU A 101 -7.11 7.41 -1.11
CA GLU A 101 -7.67 6.11 -0.74
C GLU A 101 -7.41 5.06 -1.82
N GLY A 102 -7.39 3.79 -1.40
CA GLY A 102 -7.20 2.67 -2.32
C GLY A 102 -8.29 2.65 -3.38
N LYS A 103 -7.91 2.59 -4.66
CA LYS A 103 -8.84 2.60 -5.79
C LYS A 103 -8.40 1.64 -6.88
N MET A 104 -9.34 1.26 -7.74
CA MET A 104 -9.02 0.47 -8.92
C MET A 104 -8.69 1.40 -10.09
N ASN A 105 -7.58 1.15 -10.81
CA ASN A 105 -7.24 1.96 -11.99
C ASN A 105 -8.04 1.53 -13.24
N LYS A 106 -7.87 2.26 -14.35
CA LYS A 106 -8.55 1.99 -15.64
C LYS A 106 -8.30 0.59 -16.21
N PHE A 107 -7.23 -0.07 -15.78
CA PHE A 107 -6.83 -1.41 -16.21
C PHE A 107 -7.14 -2.47 -15.14
N LEU A 108 -8.03 -2.18 -14.19
CA LEU A 108 -8.41 -3.08 -13.09
C LEU A 108 -7.24 -3.48 -12.18
N PHE A 109 -6.14 -2.74 -12.18
CA PHE A 109 -5.10 -2.95 -11.18
C PHE A 109 -5.47 -2.25 -9.88
N PRO A 110 -5.34 -2.93 -8.74
CA PRO A 110 -5.50 -2.31 -7.44
C PRO A 110 -4.39 -1.26 -7.24
N VAL A 111 -4.79 -0.02 -7.00
CA VAL A 111 -3.89 1.04 -6.56
C VAL A 111 -4.01 1.14 -5.04
N PRO A 112 -2.95 0.79 -4.29
CA PRO A 112 -2.99 0.85 -2.84
C PRO A 112 -3.12 2.31 -2.36
N SER A 113 -3.69 2.47 -1.17
CA SER A 113 -3.75 3.80 -0.54
C SER A 113 -2.34 4.36 -0.35
N HIS A 114 -2.19 5.65 -0.57
CA HIS A 114 -0.90 6.32 -0.51
C HIS A 114 -1.05 7.80 -0.19
N PHE A 115 -0.02 8.38 0.42
CA PHE A 115 0.14 9.82 0.47
C PHE A 115 0.77 10.30 -0.84
N LEU A 116 0.14 11.29 -1.47
CA LEU A 116 0.64 11.97 -2.64
C LEU A 116 1.27 13.30 -2.22
N LEU A 117 2.57 13.44 -2.49
CA LEU A 117 3.33 14.66 -2.34
C LEU A 117 3.47 15.30 -3.73
N VAL A 118 2.83 16.45 -3.93
CA VAL A 118 3.04 17.26 -5.13
C VAL A 118 4.15 18.25 -4.83
N LEU A 119 5.23 18.19 -5.59
CA LEU A 119 6.39 19.06 -5.44
C LEU A 119 6.22 20.36 -6.24
N ASN A 120 7.04 21.37 -5.94
CA ASN A 120 6.96 22.68 -6.58
C ASN A 120 7.22 22.63 -8.09
N ASP A 121 8.02 21.68 -8.55
CA ASP A 121 8.30 21.37 -9.96
C ASP A 121 7.18 20.58 -10.64
N GLN A 122 6.03 20.39 -9.97
CA GLN A 122 4.89 19.59 -10.39
C GLN A 122 5.16 18.08 -10.44
N SER A 123 6.33 17.62 -9.98
CA SER A 123 6.57 16.19 -9.85
C SER A 123 5.77 15.59 -8.69
N GLU A 124 5.40 14.31 -8.83
CA GLU A 124 4.62 13.57 -7.84
C GLU A 124 5.49 12.52 -7.15
N GLN A 125 5.56 12.55 -5.81
CA GLN A 125 6.09 11.45 -5.02
C GLN A 125 4.96 10.73 -4.28
N ARG A 126 4.95 9.40 -4.38
CA ARG A 126 3.94 8.55 -3.72
C ARG A 126 4.55 7.79 -2.56
N ILE A 127 3.93 7.89 -1.39
CA ILE A 127 4.27 7.10 -0.20
C ILE A 127 3.14 6.10 0.05
N TYR A 128 3.37 4.86 -0.36
CA TYR A 128 2.36 3.81 -0.28
C TYR A 128 2.13 3.35 1.16
N THR A 129 0.89 3.48 1.63
CA THR A 129 0.44 3.08 2.97
C THR A 129 -0.23 1.71 2.99
N TYR A 130 -0.67 1.19 1.83
CA TYR A 130 -1.28 -0.16 1.70
C TYR A 130 -2.43 -0.42 2.70
N SER A 131 -3.18 0.62 3.04
CA SER A 131 -4.27 0.62 4.02
C SER A 131 -3.85 0.10 5.41
N LEU A 132 -2.57 0.21 5.74
CA LEU A 132 -2.02 -0.19 7.05
C LEU A 132 -2.41 0.80 8.15
N LEU A 133 -2.61 2.07 7.79
CA LEU A 133 -2.95 3.16 8.71
C LEU A 133 -4.46 3.27 8.95
N LYS A 134 -5.31 2.77 8.04
CA LYS A 134 -6.78 2.79 8.14
C LYS A 134 -7.31 4.17 8.59
N ASP A 135 -7.90 4.23 9.79
CA ASP A 135 -8.55 5.40 10.38
C ASP A 135 -7.53 6.48 10.78
N LYS A 136 -6.24 6.11 10.94
CA LYS A 136 -5.15 7.03 11.26
C LYS A 136 -4.65 7.82 10.04
N ASP A 137 -5.07 7.48 8.82
CA ASP A 137 -4.63 8.21 7.61
C ASP A 137 -4.97 9.71 7.68
N ILE A 138 -6.13 10.06 8.25
CA ILE A 138 -6.58 11.45 8.41
C ILE A 138 -5.76 12.17 9.49
N GLU A 139 -5.48 11.51 10.62
CA GLU A 139 -4.69 12.07 11.72
C GLU A 139 -3.25 12.32 11.27
N VAL A 140 -2.63 11.32 10.63
CA VAL A 140 -1.29 11.42 10.06
C VAL A 140 -1.22 12.53 9.00
N LEU A 141 -2.24 12.66 8.15
CA LEU A 141 -2.29 13.75 7.17
C LEU A 141 -2.37 15.12 7.84
N LYS A 142 -3.15 15.26 8.92
CA LYS A 142 -3.24 16.51 9.70
C LYS A 142 -1.91 16.85 10.36
N GLU A 143 -1.23 15.87 10.96
CA GLU A 143 0.10 16.06 11.54
C GLU A 143 1.12 16.50 10.49
N LEU A 144 1.16 15.83 9.34
CA LEU A 144 2.03 16.18 8.23
C LEU A 144 1.76 17.60 7.70
N ARG A 145 0.50 18.00 7.57
CA ARG A 145 0.13 19.35 7.13
C ARG A 145 0.54 20.41 8.16
N SER A 146 0.41 20.11 9.45
CA SER A 146 0.88 20.99 10.52
C SER A 146 2.40 21.14 10.49
N ALA A 147 3.15 20.03 10.38
CA ALA A 147 4.59 20.05 10.25
C ALA A 147 5.07 20.80 8.99
N TRP A 148 4.38 20.58 7.87
CA TRP A 148 4.65 21.32 6.62
C TRP A 148 4.41 22.82 6.79
N ASN A 149 3.29 23.24 7.37
CA ASN A 149 3.01 24.67 7.58
C ASN A 149 4.04 25.36 8.49
N LEU A 150 4.56 24.65 9.50
CA LEU A 150 5.59 25.16 10.41
C LEU A 150 6.98 25.27 9.78
N ASN A 151 7.30 24.38 8.83
CA ASN A 151 8.66 24.24 8.30
C ASN A 151 8.82 24.70 6.85
N LYS A 152 7.75 24.94 6.09
CA LYS A 152 7.81 25.33 4.66
C LYS A 152 8.60 26.61 4.38
N HIS A 153 8.74 27.49 5.38
CA HIS A 153 9.47 28.75 5.29
C HIS A 153 10.88 28.70 5.90
N LYS A 154 11.23 27.61 6.58
CA LYS A 154 12.56 27.43 7.15
C LYS A 154 13.48 26.92 6.04
N LYS A 155 14.53 27.69 5.75
CA LYS A 155 15.58 27.35 4.79
C LYS A 155 16.74 26.68 5.50
#